data_AF-A0A0F9AV93-F1
#
_entry.id   AF-A0A0F9AV93-F1
#
_cell.length_a   1.000
_cell.length_b   1.000
_cell.length_c   1.000
_cell.angle_alpha   90.00
_cell.angle_beta   90.00
_cell.angle_gamma   90.00
#
_symmetry.space_group_name_H-M   'P 1'
#
loop_
_entity.id
_entity.type
_entity.pdbx_description
1 polymer ?
#
loop_
_entity_poly.entity_id
_entity_poly.type
_entity_poly.pdbx_seq_one_letter_code
_entity_poly.pdbx_strand_id
1 'polypeptide(L)'
;MKTLESSDGNAVESRVQAMPEDQVELTPLDDRKLMARVAAAIWGAIAGFGFIATVDPIRAGSENVAEMRSVAASAALIGVVVMLLPRARMSKRIFNLVLVLMTLHIGALAWAGGVVRGDLTMLFTLVVVFAAYFLSWRAAVGHIALIAVILTSRLFLVNALDATRIESIRLAILLPSLVIVAGLVSVLKRSVQEREEYIREQERYDRETGLLTVSGLDWTLDTEVSRSRRHARPLSLVLF
;
A
#
# COMPACT_ATOMS: atom_id res chain seq x y z
N MET A 1 10.75 55.11 51.11
CA MET A 1 11.31 55.25 49.74
C MET A 1 10.97 53.96 49.00
N LYS A 2 10.42 54.12 47.79
CA LYS A 2 9.57 53.19 47.01
C LYS A 2 9.96 51.72 46.92
N THR A 3 8.92 50.88 47.10
CA THR A 3 8.70 49.56 46.52
C THR A 3 8.43 49.62 45.01
N LEU A 4 9.00 48.68 44.25
CA LEU A 4 8.67 48.22 42.88
C LEU A 4 9.12 46.74 42.89
N GLU A 5 8.31 45.69 42.91
CA GLU A 5 7.15 45.27 42.10
C GLU A 5 7.47 44.95 40.62
N SER A 6 6.87 43.83 40.18
CA SER A 6 6.66 43.33 38.81
C SER A 6 7.61 42.19 38.41
N SER A 7 7.27 40.90 38.56
CA SER A 7 6.09 40.16 38.05
C SER A 7 6.09 39.98 36.53
N ASP A 8 7.06 39.25 35.97
CA ASP A 8 7.02 38.85 34.54
C ASP A 8 7.52 37.42 34.25
N GLY A 9 7.71 36.58 35.28
CA GLY A 9 8.28 35.23 35.11
C GLY A 9 7.28 34.10 34.82
N ASN A 10 5.99 34.27 35.13
CA ASN A 10 5.04 33.14 35.20
C ASN A 10 4.03 33.03 34.03
N ALA A 11 4.16 33.85 32.98
CA ALA A 11 3.18 33.89 31.89
C ALA A 11 3.54 33.05 30.65
N VAL A 12 4.74 32.46 30.60
CA VAL A 12 5.18 31.65 29.43
C VAL A 12 4.95 30.16 29.64
N GLU A 13 4.82 29.67 30.88
CA GLU A 13 4.55 28.25 31.16
C GLU A 13 3.08 27.82 31.06
N SER A 14 2.10 28.74 31.10
CA SER A 14 0.67 28.37 31.05
C SER A 14 0.05 28.36 29.65
N ARG A 15 0.87 28.59 28.60
CA ARG A 15 0.44 28.60 27.19
C ARG A 15 0.91 27.40 26.37
N VAL A 16 1.33 26.31 27.01
CA VAL A 16 1.06 24.97 26.45
C VAL A 16 -0.41 24.68 26.71
N GLN A 17 -1.22 25.48 26.03
CA GLN A 17 -2.65 25.31 25.88
C GLN A 17 -2.82 23.89 25.35
N ALA A 18 -3.33 23.01 26.21
CA ALA A 18 -3.74 21.67 25.86
C ALA A 18 -4.46 21.76 24.51
N MET A 19 -3.77 21.35 23.45
CA MET A 19 -4.44 21.08 22.20
C MET A 19 -5.56 20.13 22.61
N PRO A 20 -6.83 20.45 22.31
CA PRO A 20 -7.89 19.51 22.55
C PRO A 20 -7.39 18.20 21.96
N GLU A 21 -7.27 17.21 22.83
CA GLU A 21 -7.11 15.81 22.51
C GLU A 21 -8.40 15.43 21.75
N ASP A 22 -8.57 15.99 20.55
CA ASP A 22 -9.19 15.29 19.45
C ASP A 22 -8.25 14.10 19.25
N GLN A 23 -8.48 13.09 20.11
CA GLN A 23 -8.15 11.72 19.83
C GLN A 23 -8.82 11.49 18.47
N VAL A 24 -8.04 11.69 17.42
CA VAL A 24 -8.31 11.14 16.12
C VAL A 24 -8.30 9.66 16.42
N GLU A 25 -9.47 9.13 16.80
CA GLU A 25 -9.73 7.73 16.96
C GLU A 25 -9.43 7.18 15.59
N LEU A 26 -8.18 6.74 15.41
CA LEU A 26 -7.68 6.06 14.23
C LEU A 26 -8.40 4.73 14.24
N THR A 27 -9.70 4.79 13.91
CA THR A 27 -10.56 3.64 13.70
C THR A 27 -9.74 2.78 12.77
N PRO A 28 -9.35 1.56 13.16
CA PRO A 28 -8.41 0.74 12.41
C PRO A 28 -8.89 0.75 10.97
N LEU A 29 -8.17 1.51 10.13
CA LEU A 29 -8.58 1.85 8.79
C LEU A 29 -8.90 0.52 8.16
N ASP A 30 -10.17 0.30 7.85
CA ASP A 30 -10.66 -1.03 7.48
C ASP A 30 -9.87 -1.45 6.23
N ASP A 31 -8.78 -2.21 6.43
CA ASP A 31 -7.70 -2.41 5.46
C ASP A 31 -8.28 -2.88 4.13
N ARG A 32 -9.37 -3.63 4.20
CA ARG A 32 -10.14 -4.14 3.07
C ARG A 32 -10.78 -3.03 2.22
N LYS A 33 -11.35 -2.00 2.86
CA LYS A 33 -11.91 -0.83 2.18
C LYS A 33 -10.81 -0.03 1.49
N LEU A 34 -9.65 0.13 2.15
CA LEU A 34 -8.49 0.80 1.56
C LEU A 34 -7.96 0.00 0.35
N MET A 35 -7.78 -1.32 0.51
CA MET A 35 -7.37 -2.23 -0.57
C MET A 35 -8.30 -2.14 -1.79
N ALA A 36 -9.62 -2.12 -1.58
CA ALA A 36 -10.59 -2.01 -2.66
C ALA A 36 -10.52 -0.64 -3.37
N ARG A 37 -10.41 0.46 -2.62
CA ARG A 37 -10.27 1.81 -3.20
C ARG A 37 -8.98 1.93 -4.01
N VAL A 38 -7.88 1.45 -3.46
CA VAL A 38 -6.58 1.46 -4.12
C VAL A 38 -6.62 0.59 -5.38
N ALA A 39 -7.17 -0.63 -5.31
CA ALA A 39 -7.33 -1.50 -6.48
C ALA A 39 -8.15 -0.83 -7.59
N ALA A 40 -9.30 -0.24 -7.25
CA ALA A 40 -10.15 0.47 -8.22
C ALA A 40 -9.43 1.68 -8.83
N ALA A 41 -8.73 2.47 -8.02
CA ALA A 41 -7.95 3.62 -8.49
C ALA A 41 -6.83 3.19 -9.46
N ILE A 42 -6.15 2.07 -9.19
CA ILE A 42 -5.10 1.56 -10.07
C ILE A 42 -5.67 1.08 -11.40
N TRP A 43 -6.75 0.30 -11.39
CA TRP A 43 -7.41 -0.12 -12.64
C TRP A 43 -7.91 1.07 -13.44
N GLY A 44 -8.44 2.10 -12.76
CA GLY A 44 -8.78 3.37 -13.38
C GLY A 44 -7.56 4.07 -14.00
N ALA A 45 -6.43 4.09 -13.29
CA ALA A 45 -5.18 4.66 -13.80
C ALA A 45 -4.67 3.89 -15.02
N ILE A 46 -4.67 2.55 -15.00
CA ILE A 46 -4.24 1.71 -16.14
C ILE A 46 -5.15 1.94 -17.35
N ALA A 47 -6.46 1.96 -17.15
CA ALA A 47 -7.41 2.27 -18.21
C ALA A 47 -7.19 3.67 -18.77
N GLY A 48 -6.97 4.66 -17.89
CA GLY A 48 -6.66 6.04 -18.27
C GLY A 48 -5.37 6.15 -19.08
N PHE A 49 -4.27 5.56 -18.59
CA PHE A 49 -2.99 5.52 -19.31
C PHE A 49 -3.11 4.79 -20.64
N GLY A 50 -3.82 3.65 -20.67
CA GLY A 50 -4.11 2.91 -21.90
C GLY A 50 -4.88 3.76 -22.91
N PHE A 51 -5.88 4.53 -22.47
CA PHE A 51 -6.65 5.40 -23.34
C PHE A 51 -5.84 6.60 -23.84
N ILE A 52 -5.11 7.26 -22.95
CA ILE A 52 -4.22 8.39 -23.27
C ILE A 52 -3.15 7.95 -24.29
N ALA A 53 -2.62 6.74 -24.16
CA ALA A 53 -1.66 6.18 -25.11
C ALA A 53 -2.22 6.02 -26.53
N THR A 54 -3.54 6.12 -26.73
CA THR A 54 -4.20 6.06 -28.05
C THR A 54 -4.54 7.42 -28.65
N VAL A 55 -4.27 8.53 -27.95
CA VAL A 55 -4.55 9.89 -28.40
C VAL A 55 -3.31 10.47 -29.10
N ASP A 56 -3.48 11.01 -30.31
CA ASP A 56 -2.42 11.78 -31.01
C ASP A 56 -2.13 13.08 -30.24
N PRO A 57 -0.87 13.49 -30.00
CA PRO A 57 0.40 13.04 -30.61
C PRO A 57 1.20 12.01 -29.79
N ILE A 58 0.65 11.51 -28.67
CA ILE A 58 1.33 10.53 -27.79
C ILE A 58 1.38 9.15 -28.45
N ARG A 59 0.47 8.91 -29.41
CA ARG A 59 0.39 7.70 -30.23
C ARG A 59 1.75 7.35 -30.80
N ALA A 60 2.34 6.31 -30.27
CA ALA A 60 3.62 5.82 -30.74
C ALA A 60 3.38 4.89 -31.93
N GLY A 61 3.06 5.43 -33.11
CA GLY A 61 3.12 4.73 -34.41
C GLY A 61 2.51 3.33 -34.52
N SER A 62 1.64 2.90 -33.59
CA SER A 62 1.24 1.50 -33.47
C SER A 62 0.19 1.15 -34.52
N GLU A 63 0.40 0.00 -35.17
CA GLU A 63 -0.46 -0.52 -36.23
C GLU A 63 -1.84 -0.96 -35.70
N ASN A 64 -1.96 -1.25 -34.39
CA ASN A 64 -3.17 -1.84 -33.78
C ASN A 64 -3.81 -0.98 -32.67
N VAL A 65 -4.19 0.27 -32.98
CA VAL A 65 -4.92 1.15 -32.03
C VAL A 65 -6.22 0.52 -31.53
N ALA A 66 -6.90 -0.26 -32.37
CA ALA A 66 -8.13 -0.96 -32.00
C ALA A 66 -7.89 -1.98 -30.87
N GLU A 67 -6.77 -2.70 -30.90
CA GLU A 67 -6.41 -3.67 -29.85
C GLU A 67 -6.01 -2.97 -28.56
N MET A 68 -5.24 -1.88 -28.64
CA MET A 68 -4.92 -1.09 -27.44
C MET A 68 -6.19 -0.56 -26.76
N ARG A 69 -7.17 -0.08 -27.54
CA ARG A 69 -8.45 0.39 -27.00
C ARG A 69 -9.28 -0.73 -26.40
N SER A 70 -9.29 -1.93 -26.99
CA SER A 70 -10.03 -3.06 -26.43
C SER A 70 -9.42 -3.52 -25.10
N VAL A 71 -8.10 -3.56 -24.97
CA VAL A 71 -7.40 -3.88 -23.71
C VAL A 71 -7.59 -2.77 -22.66
N ALA A 72 -7.60 -1.49 -23.06
CA ALA A 72 -7.90 -0.39 -22.15
C ALA A 72 -9.37 -0.43 -21.67
N ALA A 73 -10.30 -0.77 -22.56
CA ALA A 73 -11.72 -0.93 -22.23
C ALA A 73 -11.97 -2.11 -21.29
N SER A 74 -11.28 -3.26 -21.49
CA SER A 74 -11.37 -4.39 -20.56
C SER A 74 -10.80 -4.02 -19.19
N ALA A 75 -9.71 -3.27 -19.13
CA ALA A 75 -9.16 -2.75 -17.88
C ALA A 75 -10.15 -1.83 -17.15
N ALA A 76 -10.83 -0.94 -17.89
CA ALA A 76 -11.88 -0.09 -17.33
C ALA A 76 -13.04 -0.92 -16.76
N LEU A 77 -13.49 -1.93 -17.50
CA LEU A 77 -14.55 -2.83 -17.08
C LEU A 77 -14.16 -3.59 -15.80
N ILE A 78 -12.94 -4.11 -15.73
CA ILE A 78 -12.42 -4.77 -14.53
C ILE A 78 -12.36 -3.78 -13.36
N GLY A 79 -11.93 -2.54 -13.59
CA GLY A 79 -11.94 -1.49 -12.58
C GLY A 79 -13.33 -1.21 -12.02
N VAL A 80 -14.35 -1.13 -12.89
CA VAL A 80 -15.76 -0.99 -12.47
C VAL A 80 -16.23 -2.20 -11.69
N VAL A 81 -15.93 -3.42 -12.15
CA VAL A 81 -16.28 -4.66 -11.43
C VAL A 81 -15.64 -4.69 -10.04
N VAL A 82 -14.35 -4.31 -9.92
CA VAL A 82 -13.65 -4.22 -8.64
C VAL A 82 -14.26 -3.15 -7.74
N MET A 83 -14.68 -2.00 -8.31
CA MET A 83 -15.34 -0.93 -7.57
C MET A 83 -16.72 -1.33 -7.04
N LEU A 84 -17.47 -2.13 -7.81
CA LEU A 84 -18.78 -2.65 -7.44
C LEU A 84 -18.73 -3.87 -6.51
N LEU A 85 -17.56 -4.53 -6.40
CA LEU A 85 -17.40 -5.71 -5.57
C LEU A 85 -17.62 -5.34 -4.08
N PRO A 86 -18.40 -6.14 -3.31
CA PRO A 86 -18.66 -5.86 -1.90
C PRO A 86 -17.36 -5.72 -1.10
N ARG A 87 -17.05 -4.48 -0.66
CA ARG A 87 -15.79 -4.13 0.02
C ARG A 87 -15.47 -5.00 1.24
N ALA A 88 -16.50 -5.52 1.91
CA ALA A 88 -16.36 -6.41 3.07
C ALA A 88 -15.72 -7.78 2.74
N ARG A 89 -15.75 -8.21 1.46
CA ARG A 89 -15.33 -9.55 1.03
C ARG A 89 -13.95 -9.61 0.37
N MET A 90 -13.21 -8.51 0.32
CA MET A 90 -11.91 -8.51 -0.36
C MET A 90 -10.86 -9.26 0.48
N SER A 91 -10.72 -10.56 0.20
CA SER A 91 -9.68 -11.39 0.80
C SER A 91 -8.33 -11.11 0.13
N LYS A 92 -7.23 -11.38 0.85
CA LYS A 92 -5.86 -11.28 0.30
C LYS A 92 -5.66 -12.11 -0.97
N ARG A 93 -6.41 -13.22 -1.13
CA ARG A 93 -6.38 -14.07 -2.32
C ARG A 93 -6.99 -13.37 -3.53
N ILE A 94 -8.16 -12.74 -3.37
CA ILE A 94 -8.81 -11.98 -4.44
C ILE A 94 -7.91 -10.82 -4.87
N PHE A 95 -7.34 -10.09 -3.91
CA PHE A 95 -6.41 -9.00 -4.21
C PHE A 95 -5.17 -9.51 -4.97
N ASN A 96 -4.61 -10.67 -4.60
CA ASN A 96 -3.51 -11.29 -5.35
C ASN A 96 -3.91 -11.60 -6.80
N LEU A 97 -5.10 -12.20 -7.01
CA LEU A 97 -5.61 -12.50 -8.35
C LEU A 97 -5.79 -11.23 -9.19
N VAL A 98 -6.30 -10.16 -8.57
CA VAL A 98 -6.45 -8.86 -9.22
C VAL A 98 -5.08 -8.31 -9.66
N LEU A 99 -4.05 -8.41 -8.82
CA LEU A 99 -2.69 -8.00 -9.21
C LEU A 99 -2.10 -8.87 -10.32
N VAL A 100 -2.33 -10.19 -10.31
CA VAL A 100 -1.85 -11.08 -11.39
C VAL A 100 -2.52 -10.70 -12.71
N LEU A 101 -3.83 -10.48 -12.68
CA LEU A 101 -4.59 -10.04 -13.85
C LEU A 101 -4.10 -8.68 -14.37
N MET A 102 -3.68 -7.80 -13.45
CA MET A 102 -3.11 -6.50 -13.75
C MET A 102 -1.75 -6.63 -14.45
N THR A 103 -0.85 -7.48 -13.95
CA THR A 103 0.44 -7.78 -14.59
C THR A 103 0.24 -8.31 -16.01
N LEU A 104 -0.72 -9.22 -16.19
CA LEU A 104 -1.07 -9.75 -17.51
C LEU A 104 -1.63 -8.67 -18.44
N HIS A 105 -2.51 -7.79 -17.94
CA HIS A 105 -3.05 -6.68 -18.73
C HIS A 105 -1.96 -5.70 -19.16
N ILE A 106 -1.05 -5.33 -18.26
CA ILE A 106 0.08 -4.45 -18.60
C ILE A 106 0.96 -5.12 -19.66
N GLY A 107 1.21 -6.42 -19.54
CA GLY A 107 1.91 -7.20 -20.56
C GLY A 107 1.20 -7.20 -21.92
N ALA A 108 -0.13 -7.40 -21.93
CA ALA A 108 -0.94 -7.36 -23.15
C ALA A 108 -0.97 -5.97 -23.79
N LEU A 109 -1.07 -4.90 -22.99
CA LEU A 109 -0.96 -3.50 -23.45
C LEU A 109 0.41 -3.22 -24.04
N ALA A 110 1.49 -3.72 -23.42
CA ALA A 110 2.84 -3.59 -23.95
C ALA A 110 3.03 -4.37 -25.27
N TRP A 111 2.33 -5.50 -25.44
CA TRP A 111 2.34 -6.29 -26.66
C TRP A 111 1.56 -5.61 -27.80
N ALA A 112 0.30 -5.26 -27.56
CA ALA A 112 -0.58 -4.57 -28.53
C ALA A 112 -0.08 -3.16 -28.87
N GLY A 113 0.59 -2.51 -27.92
CA GLY A 113 1.16 -1.19 -28.11
C GLY A 113 2.28 -1.14 -29.14
N GLY A 114 2.87 -2.27 -29.54
CA GLY A 114 3.97 -2.35 -30.53
C GLY A 114 5.24 -1.58 -30.14
N VAL A 115 5.24 -0.87 -29.02
CA VAL A 115 6.15 0.23 -28.76
C VAL A 115 7.10 -0.13 -27.64
N VAL A 116 8.37 -0.03 -28.01
CA VAL A 116 9.59 -0.23 -27.24
C VAL A 116 9.83 0.90 -26.21
N ARG A 117 8.84 1.78 -25.93
CA ARG A 117 8.97 2.85 -24.92
C ARG A 117 8.73 2.29 -23.52
N GLY A 118 9.68 2.58 -22.63
CA GLY A 118 9.75 2.06 -21.27
C GLY A 118 8.65 2.57 -20.35
N ASP A 119 7.81 3.47 -20.83
CA ASP A 119 6.87 4.22 -20.01
C ASP A 119 5.78 3.30 -19.43
N LEU A 120 5.30 2.33 -20.21
CA LEU A 120 4.34 1.32 -19.70
C LEU A 120 5.00 0.34 -18.72
N THR A 121 6.31 0.11 -18.81
CA THR A 121 7.00 -0.79 -17.87
C THR A 121 7.08 -0.20 -16.47
N MET A 122 6.93 1.13 -16.31
CA MET A 122 6.80 1.76 -14.99
C MET A 122 5.53 1.32 -14.25
N LEU A 123 4.49 0.87 -14.95
CA LEU A 123 3.28 0.34 -14.32
C LEU A 123 3.55 -0.97 -13.58
N PHE A 124 4.58 -1.75 -13.96
CA PHE A 124 5.00 -2.92 -13.20
C PHE A 124 5.53 -2.54 -11.81
N THR A 125 6.16 -1.37 -11.68
CA THR A 125 6.60 -0.86 -10.37
C THR A 125 5.42 -0.68 -9.43
N LEU A 126 4.28 -0.18 -9.92
CA LEU A 126 3.06 -0.07 -9.12
C LEU A 126 2.58 -1.45 -8.65
N VAL A 127 2.51 -2.45 -9.54
CA VAL A 127 2.15 -3.84 -9.17
C VAL A 127 3.01 -4.33 -8.01
N VAL A 128 4.34 -4.15 -8.11
CA VAL A 128 5.30 -4.64 -7.12
C VAL A 128 5.19 -3.88 -5.80
N VAL A 129 5.02 -2.56 -5.84
CA VAL A 129 4.76 -1.73 -4.65
C VAL A 129 3.53 -2.22 -3.90
N PHE A 130 2.42 -2.46 -4.61
CA PHE A 130 1.19 -2.94 -3.98
C PHE A 130 1.30 -4.38 -3.50
N ALA A 131 2.03 -5.24 -4.21
CA ALA A 131 2.31 -6.59 -3.76
C ALA A 131 3.13 -6.59 -2.46
N ALA A 132 4.18 -5.78 -2.38
CA ALA A 132 5.02 -5.65 -1.18
C ALA A 132 4.25 -5.02 0.00
N TYR A 133 3.40 -4.03 -0.28
CA TYR A 133 2.64 -3.34 0.75
C TYR A 133 1.50 -4.19 1.32
N PHE A 134 0.65 -4.78 0.47
CA PHE A 134 -0.57 -5.48 0.93
C PHE A 134 -0.41 -6.99 1.10
N LEU A 135 0.51 -7.63 0.39
CA LEU A 135 0.73 -9.08 0.48
C LEU A 135 2.00 -9.41 1.29
N SER A 136 2.32 -10.71 1.35
CA SER A 136 3.56 -11.19 1.95
C SER A 136 4.74 -10.97 0.99
N TRP A 137 5.94 -10.89 1.54
CA TRP A 137 7.19 -10.82 0.76
C TRP A 137 7.28 -11.90 -0.33
N ARG A 138 6.79 -13.12 -0.03
CA ARG A 138 6.76 -14.23 -0.98
C ARG A 138 5.89 -13.93 -2.21
N ALA A 139 4.77 -13.23 -2.02
CA ALA A 139 3.91 -12.83 -3.13
C ALA A 139 4.58 -11.73 -3.97
N ALA A 140 5.24 -10.76 -3.36
CA ALA A 140 6.00 -9.74 -4.08
C ALA A 140 7.10 -10.36 -4.96
N VAL A 141 7.88 -11.29 -4.42
CA VAL A 141 8.87 -12.06 -5.19
C VAL A 141 8.20 -12.84 -6.33
N GLY A 142 7.03 -13.44 -6.08
CA GLY A 142 6.24 -14.11 -7.11
C GLY A 142 5.83 -13.19 -8.26
N HIS A 143 5.41 -11.96 -7.95
CA HIS A 143 5.07 -10.94 -8.97
C HIS A 143 6.31 -10.48 -9.75
N ILE A 144 7.44 -10.26 -9.08
CA ILE A 144 8.70 -9.92 -9.76
C ILE A 144 9.12 -11.05 -10.72
N ALA A 145 9.02 -12.31 -10.28
CA ALA A 145 9.31 -13.46 -11.13
C ALA A 145 8.33 -13.55 -12.32
N LEU A 146 7.04 -13.32 -12.10
CA LEU A 146 6.04 -13.29 -13.16
C LEU A 146 6.34 -12.18 -14.20
N ILE A 147 6.69 -10.98 -13.73
CA ILE A 147 7.08 -9.86 -14.59
C ILE A 147 8.33 -10.22 -15.40
N ALA A 148 9.35 -10.81 -14.75
CA ALA A 148 10.55 -11.28 -15.43
C ALA A 148 10.20 -12.29 -16.54
N VAL A 149 9.36 -13.29 -16.26
CA VAL A 149 8.92 -14.28 -17.25
C VAL A 149 8.19 -13.63 -18.42
N ILE A 150 7.25 -12.72 -18.17
CA ILE A 150 6.50 -12.03 -19.22
C ILE A 150 7.45 -11.22 -20.12
N LEU A 151 8.35 -10.43 -19.51
CA LEU A 151 9.30 -9.61 -20.26
C LEU A 151 10.33 -10.46 -21.01
N THR A 152 10.85 -11.53 -20.40
CA THR A 152 11.79 -12.45 -21.06
C THR A 152 11.10 -13.23 -22.19
N SER A 153 9.84 -13.64 -22.03
CA SER A 153 9.11 -14.34 -23.09
C SER A 153 8.99 -13.48 -24.36
N ARG A 154 8.82 -12.17 -24.21
CA ARG A 154 8.82 -11.21 -25.32
C ARG A 154 10.16 -11.20 -26.05
N LEU A 155 11.26 -11.21 -25.31
CA LEU A 155 12.61 -11.22 -25.87
C LEU A 155 12.85 -12.43 -26.79
N PHE A 156 12.28 -13.60 -26.44
CA PHE A 156 12.38 -14.80 -27.27
C PHE A 156 11.48 -14.78 -28.51
N LEU A 157 10.36 -14.07 -28.48
CA LEU A 157 9.43 -13.97 -29.60
C LEU A 157 9.87 -12.93 -30.65
N VAL A 158 10.61 -11.90 -30.23
CA VAL A 158 11.09 -10.83 -31.11
C VAL A 158 12.49 -11.18 -31.62
N ASN A 159 12.57 -11.94 -32.72
CA ASN A 159 13.82 -12.36 -33.40
C ASN A 159 14.59 -11.22 -34.12
N ALA A 160 14.55 -9.99 -33.60
CA ALA A 160 15.27 -8.85 -34.18
C ALA A 160 16.56 -8.59 -33.39
N LEU A 161 17.71 -8.93 -33.99
CA LEU A 161 19.05 -8.84 -33.39
C LEU A 161 19.37 -7.49 -32.75
N ASP A 162 18.87 -6.37 -33.29
CA ASP A 162 19.13 -5.03 -32.75
C ASP A 162 18.18 -4.62 -31.61
N ALA A 163 16.93 -5.10 -31.60
CA ALA A 163 15.97 -4.81 -30.54
C ALA A 163 16.34 -5.52 -29.22
N THR A 164 16.95 -6.71 -29.33
CA THR A 164 17.30 -7.54 -28.17
C THR A 164 18.34 -6.89 -27.23
N ARG A 165 19.25 -6.04 -27.73
CA ARG A 165 20.30 -5.42 -26.90
C ARG A 165 19.76 -4.30 -26.00
N ILE A 166 18.92 -3.42 -26.52
CA ILE A 166 18.31 -2.33 -25.73
C ILE A 166 17.33 -2.90 -24.70
N GLU A 167 16.57 -3.92 -25.10
CA GLU A 167 15.56 -4.53 -24.24
C GLU A 167 16.18 -5.35 -23.11
N SER A 168 17.28 -6.06 -23.36
CA SER A 168 18.05 -6.78 -22.33
C SER A 168 18.70 -5.84 -21.31
N ILE A 169 19.29 -4.72 -21.75
CA ILE A 169 19.82 -3.70 -20.83
C ILE A 169 18.71 -3.11 -19.97
N ARG A 170 17.54 -2.80 -20.55
CA ARG A 170 16.40 -2.29 -19.78
C ARG A 170 15.92 -3.30 -18.75
N LEU A 171 15.78 -4.57 -19.13
CA LEU A 171 15.44 -5.66 -18.21
C LEU A 171 16.45 -5.79 -17.06
N ALA A 172 17.73 -5.69 -17.37
CA ALA A 172 18.82 -5.74 -16.39
C ALA A 172 18.80 -4.57 -15.40
N ILE A 173 18.24 -3.42 -15.76
CA ILE A 173 18.06 -2.26 -14.87
C ILE A 173 16.71 -2.34 -14.12
N LEU A 174 15.65 -2.76 -14.81
CA LEU A 174 14.30 -2.80 -14.27
C LEU A 174 14.17 -3.81 -13.13
N LEU A 175 14.63 -5.06 -13.32
CA LEU A 175 14.47 -6.10 -12.30
C LEU A 175 15.14 -5.74 -10.96
N PRO A 176 16.40 -5.27 -10.91
CA PRO A 176 16.99 -4.79 -9.66
C PRO A 176 16.24 -3.61 -9.06
N SER A 177 15.77 -2.66 -9.87
CA SER A 177 14.99 -1.52 -9.37
C SER A 177 13.68 -1.97 -8.72
N LEU A 178 12.99 -2.95 -9.30
CA LEU A 178 11.77 -3.54 -8.71
C LEU A 178 12.07 -4.22 -7.37
N VAL A 179 13.19 -4.93 -7.26
CA VAL A 179 13.63 -5.57 -6.01
C VAL A 179 13.94 -4.51 -4.94
N ILE A 180 14.66 -3.45 -5.30
CA ILE A 180 14.97 -2.34 -4.39
C ILE A 180 13.68 -1.68 -3.89
N VAL A 181 12.75 -1.37 -4.79
CA VAL A 181 11.46 -0.76 -4.44
C VAL A 181 10.64 -1.68 -3.54
N ALA A 182 10.55 -2.97 -3.86
CA ALA A 182 9.85 -3.94 -3.02
C ALA A 182 10.44 -4.01 -1.60
N GLY A 183 11.78 -4.01 -1.51
CA GLY A 183 12.49 -4.01 -0.23
C GLY A 183 12.22 -2.73 0.57
N LEU A 184 12.34 -1.57 -0.06
CA LEU A 184 12.11 -0.27 0.57
C LEU A 184 10.67 -0.16 1.11
N VAL A 185 9.67 -0.54 0.32
CA VAL A 185 8.26 -0.53 0.76
C VAL A 185 8.03 -1.50 1.92
N SER A 186 8.68 -2.67 1.90
CA SER A 186 8.58 -3.65 2.99
C SER A 186 9.18 -3.12 4.29
N VAL A 187 10.34 -2.44 4.21
CA VAL A 187 10.97 -1.78 5.37
C VAL A 187 10.08 -0.66 5.89
N LEU A 188 9.60 0.21 5.01
CA LEU A 188 8.74 1.34 5.39
C LEU A 188 7.46 0.85 6.09
N LYS A 189 6.82 -0.18 5.54
CA LYS A 189 5.65 -0.81 6.16
C LYS A 189 5.96 -1.32 7.56
N ARG A 190 7.08 -2.02 7.73
CA ARG A 190 7.49 -2.54 9.04
C ARG A 190 7.74 -1.41 10.03
N SER A 191 8.42 -0.35 9.62
CA SER A 191 8.65 0.82 10.47
C SER A 191 7.37 1.55 10.87
N VAL A 192 6.36 1.60 9.99
CA VAL A 192 5.04 2.14 10.34
C VAL A 192 4.36 1.27 11.38
N GLN A 193 4.39 -0.06 11.21
CA GLN A 193 3.79 -1.00 12.17
C GLN A 193 4.48 -0.92 13.55
N GLU A 194 5.81 -0.90 13.59
CA GLU A 194 6.58 -0.76 14.84
C GLU A 194 6.27 0.56 15.54
N ARG A 195 6.07 1.66 14.79
CA ARG A 195 5.67 2.97 15.36
C ARG A 195 4.25 2.96 15.88
N GLU A 196 3.31 2.35 15.16
CA GLU A 196 1.92 2.21 15.63
C GLU A 196 1.85 1.36 16.90
N GLU A 197 2.62 0.27 16.97
CA GLU A 197 2.73 -0.55 18.17
C GLU A 197 3.31 0.24 19.34
N TYR A 198 4.39 1.01 19.10
CA TYR A 198 4.98 1.88 20.11
C TYR A 198 4.01 2.94 20.63
N ILE A 199 3.24 3.60 19.75
CA ILE A 199 2.23 4.58 20.16
C ILE A 199 1.13 3.92 20.98
N ARG A 200 0.63 2.75 20.55
CA ARG A 200 -0.38 2.00 21.32
C ARG A 200 0.14 1.54 22.68
N GLU A 201 1.42 1.22 22.78
CA GLU A 201 2.05 0.91 24.07
C GLU A 201 2.12 2.16 24.95
N GLN A 202 2.45 3.33 24.41
CA GLN A 202 2.44 4.58 25.16
C GLN A 202 1.03 5.00 25.60
N GLU A 203 0.00 4.79 24.80
CA GLU A 203 -1.39 5.07 25.19
C GLU A 203 -1.90 4.16 26.32
N ARG A 204 -1.29 2.98 26.49
CA ARG A 204 -1.65 2.04 27.56
C ARG A 204 -1.07 2.43 28.91
N TYR A 205 0.04 3.15 28.95
CA TYR A 205 0.74 3.50 30.19
C TYR A 205 0.81 5.02 30.35
N ASP A 206 0.32 5.53 31.47
CA ASP A 206 0.53 6.91 31.85
C ASP A 206 2.04 7.14 32.04
N ARG A 207 2.58 8.10 31.29
CA ARG A 207 4.02 8.39 31.24
C ARG A 207 4.54 8.99 32.55
N GLU A 208 3.70 9.67 33.31
CA GLU A 208 4.11 10.31 34.58
C GLU A 208 4.15 9.31 35.73
N THR A 209 3.19 8.38 35.77
CA THR A 209 3.05 7.42 36.88
C THR A 209 3.62 6.05 36.55
N GLY A 210 3.82 5.72 35.27
CA GLY A 210 4.15 4.38 34.80
C GLY A 210 3.01 3.37 34.99
N LEU A 211 1.84 3.82 35.45
CA LEU A 211 0.66 2.99 35.68
C LEU A 211 -0.14 2.84 34.39
N LEU A 212 -1.02 1.84 34.33
CA LEU A 212 -1.94 1.68 33.21
C LEU A 212 -2.91 2.87 33.15
N THR A 213 -3.16 3.39 31.95
CA THR A 213 -4.25 4.34 31.71
C THR A 213 -5.60 3.65 31.93
N VAL A 214 -6.69 4.42 32.07
CA VAL A 214 -8.04 3.85 32.23
C VAL A 214 -8.36 2.87 31.09
N SER A 215 -8.03 3.24 29.86
CA SER A 215 -8.19 2.38 28.68
C SER A 215 -7.30 1.13 28.73
N GLY A 216 -6.05 1.26 29.20
CA GLY A 216 -5.14 0.14 29.39
C GLY A 216 -5.61 -0.84 30.47
N LEU A 217 -6.17 -0.31 31.56
CA LEU A 217 -6.76 -1.10 32.64
C LEU A 217 -7.97 -1.89 32.16
N ASP A 218 -8.90 -1.24 31.45
CA ASP A 218 -10.13 -1.88 30.96
C ASP A 218 -9.81 -3.07 30.02
N TRP A 219 -8.88 -2.87 29.07
CA TRP A 219 -8.40 -3.93 28.19
C TRP A 219 -7.73 -5.09 28.95
N THR A 220 -6.94 -4.77 29.97
CA THR A 220 -6.24 -5.78 30.78
C THR A 220 -7.23 -6.58 31.64
N LEU A 221 -8.22 -5.90 32.22
CA LEU A 221 -9.29 -6.54 32.99
C LEU A 221 -10.13 -7.46 32.13
N ASP A 222 -10.56 -7.03 30.95
CA ASP A 222 -11.36 -7.87 30.05
C ASP A 222 -10.60 -9.13 29.61
N THR A 223 -9.29 -8.97 29.36
CA THR A 223 -8.38 -10.09 29.05
C THR A 223 -8.26 -11.08 30.20
N GLU A 224 -8.02 -10.60 31.43
CA GLU A 224 -7.85 -11.45 32.60
C GLU A 224 -9.17 -12.07 33.09
N VAL A 225 -10.29 -11.37 32.97
CA VAL A 225 -11.64 -11.94 33.21
C VAL A 225 -11.91 -13.07 32.22
N SER A 226 -11.62 -12.86 30.93
CA SER A 226 -11.75 -13.89 29.90
C SER A 226 -10.85 -15.11 30.12
N ARG A 227 -9.66 -14.90 30.73
CA ARG A 227 -8.70 -15.96 31.06
C ARG A 227 -9.11 -16.72 32.32
N SER A 228 -9.51 -16.01 33.36
CA SER A 228 -10.06 -16.55 34.61
C SER A 228 -11.26 -17.45 34.31
N ARG A 229 -12.18 -17.00 33.46
CA ARG A 229 -13.37 -17.77 33.05
C ARG A 229 -13.02 -19.07 32.32
N ARG A 230 -11.96 -19.07 31.50
CA ARG A 230 -11.50 -20.27 30.77
C ARG A 230 -10.80 -21.29 31.67
N HIS A 231 -10.11 -20.84 32.71
CA HIS A 231 -9.29 -21.69 33.58
C HIS A 231 -9.84 -21.86 35.00
N ALA A 232 -11.04 -21.36 35.27
CA ALA A 232 -11.68 -21.32 36.58
C ALA A 232 -10.74 -20.81 37.70
N ARG A 233 -9.89 -19.82 37.38
CA ARG A 233 -8.93 -19.26 38.34
C ARG A 233 -9.56 -18.07 39.06
N PRO A 234 -9.45 -17.96 40.39
CA PRO A 234 -9.94 -16.79 41.11
C PRO A 234 -9.17 -15.53 40.68
N LEU A 235 -9.90 -14.43 40.50
CA LEU A 235 -9.38 -13.11 40.14
C LEU A 235 -9.72 -12.13 41.28
N SER A 236 -8.74 -11.34 41.71
CA SER A 236 -8.91 -10.30 42.73
C SER A 236 -8.45 -8.95 42.17
N LEU A 237 -9.30 -7.93 42.29
CA LEU A 237 -8.97 -6.55 41.95
C LEU A 237 -8.70 -5.76 43.24
N VAL A 238 -7.58 -5.03 43.30
CA VAL A 238 -7.28 -4.12 44.41
C VAL A 238 -7.30 -2.69 43.88
N LEU A 239 -8.14 -1.86 44.48
CA LEU A 239 -8.24 -0.43 44.20
C LEU A 239 -7.72 0.31 45.43
N PHE A 240 -6.76 1.20 45.22
CA PHE A 240 -6.13 2.02 46.27
C PHE A 240 -6.65 3.45 46.24
#